data_AF-A0A0F9UI77-F1
#
_entry.id   AF-A0A0F9UI77-F1
#
_cell.length_a   1.000
_cell.length_b   1.000
_cell.length_c   1.000
_cell.angle_alpha   90.00
_cell.angle_beta   90.00
_cell.angle_gamma   90.00
#
_symmetry.space_group_name_H-M   'P 1'
#
loop_
_entity.id
_entity.type
_entity.pdbx_description
1 polymer ?
#
loop_
_entity_poly.entity_id
_entity_poly.type
_entity_poly.pdbx_seq_one_letter_code
_entity_poly.pdbx_strand_id
1 'polypeptide(L)'
;MQFAKTKGDGPERISVEMLDPTMVPGVARTAVAPITVSPAGLSCQAELFLGPNDATKVATSGRKAFISTGAAQSVRLPVTMPTAGGVAYHVYLDVFVNGMRFLVYQATEDVIIPAGTVGPITWE
;
A
#
# COMPACT_ATOMS: atom_id res chain seq x y z
N MET A 1 -2.48 39.20 5.22
CA MET A 1 -1.69 38.05 5.75
C MET A 1 -1.04 37.37 4.56
N GLN A 2 0.29 37.29 4.54
CA GLN A 2 1.06 36.82 3.38
C GLN A 2 1.48 35.37 3.66
N PHE A 3 0.87 34.41 2.96
CA PHE A 3 1.21 32.99 3.10
C PHE A 3 2.45 32.70 2.26
N ALA A 4 3.58 32.46 2.93
CA ALA A 4 4.80 31.99 2.28
C ALA A 4 4.62 30.50 1.92
N LYS A 5 4.78 30.16 0.63
CA LYS A 5 4.90 28.76 0.19
C LYS A 5 6.26 28.24 0.64
N THR A 6 6.29 27.49 1.73
CA THR A 6 7.43 26.63 2.06
C THR A 6 7.37 25.42 1.13
N LYS A 7 8.35 25.34 0.22
CA LYS A 7 8.62 24.15 -0.59
C LYS A 7 9.22 23.10 0.35
N GLY A 8 8.36 22.31 1.01
CA GLY A 8 8.78 21.10 1.68
C GLY A 8 8.83 19.95 0.67
N ASP A 9 9.91 19.18 0.67
CA ASP A 9 9.81 17.81 0.16
C ASP A 9 8.68 17.13 0.92
N GLY A 10 7.84 16.38 0.20
CA GLY A 10 6.70 15.70 0.78
C GLY A 10 7.11 14.78 1.94
N PRO A 11 6.14 14.30 2.73
CA PRO A 11 6.44 13.46 3.89
C PRO A 11 7.28 12.24 3.48
N GLU A 12 8.41 12.05 4.17
CA GLU A 12 9.23 10.85 4.06
C GLU A 12 8.44 9.63 4.54
N ARG A 13 8.71 8.47 3.91
CA ARG A 13 8.03 7.22 4.25
C ARG A 13 8.57 6.64 5.55
N ILE A 14 7.66 6.33 6.46
CA ILE A 14 7.95 5.58 7.69
C ILE A 14 7.85 4.08 7.36
N SER A 15 8.65 3.27 8.05
CA SER A 15 8.87 1.84 7.80
C SER A 15 8.68 1.06 9.12
N VAL A 16 7.94 -0.07 9.11
CA VAL A 16 7.72 -0.95 10.29
C VAL A 16 8.05 -2.40 9.91
N GLU A 17 8.91 -3.06 10.71
CA GLU A 17 9.36 -4.45 10.51
C GLU A 17 8.28 -5.49 10.89
N MET A 18 7.97 -6.41 9.97
CA MET A 18 7.20 -7.64 10.14
C MET A 18 7.78 -8.72 9.17
N LEU A 19 7.29 -9.97 9.18
CA LEU A 19 7.81 -11.06 8.34
C LEU A 19 7.19 -11.07 6.93
N ASP A 20 8.03 -11.13 5.87
CA ASP A 20 7.61 -11.16 4.46
C ASP A 20 6.53 -12.24 4.20
N PRO A 21 5.29 -11.84 3.91
CA PRO A 21 4.22 -12.80 3.72
C PRO A 21 4.25 -13.35 2.28
N THR A 22 4.28 -14.69 2.16
CA THR A 22 4.09 -15.35 0.87
C THR A 22 2.61 -15.39 0.50
N MET A 23 2.27 -14.87 -0.68
CA MET A 23 0.86 -14.76 -1.13
C MET A 23 0.57 -15.60 -2.38
N VAL A 24 -0.67 -16.07 -2.50
CA VAL A 24 -1.14 -16.80 -3.68
C VAL A 24 -1.45 -15.81 -4.81
N PRO A 25 -0.97 -16.04 -6.04
CA PRO A 25 -1.23 -15.15 -7.17
C PRO A 25 -2.73 -14.96 -7.44
N GLY A 26 -3.16 -13.74 -7.76
CA GLY A 26 -4.54 -13.44 -8.14
C GLY A 26 -5.59 -13.49 -7.01
N VAL A 27 -5.19 -13.82 -5.78
CA VAL A 27 -6.12 -13.91 -4.65
C VAL A 27 -6.38 -12.53 -4.04
N ALA A 28 -7.65 -12.21 -3.79
CA ALA A 28 -8.04 -11.01 -3.05
C ALA A 28 -7.70 -11.16 -1.56
N ARG A 29 -6.96 -10.20 -1.02
CA ARG A 29 -6.66 -10.05 0.41
C ARG A 29 -7.10 -8.67 0.88
N THR A 30 -7.41 -8.53 2.17
CA THR A 30 -7.73 -7.22 2.76
C THR A 30 -6.65 -6.83 3.74
N ALA A 31 -5.87 -5.81 3.40
CA ALA A 31 -4.97 -5.18 4.35
C ALA A 31 -5.76 -4.31 5.34
N VAL A 32 -5.35 -4.28 6.60
CA VAL A 32 -5.94 -3.42 7.63
C VAL A 32 -4.85 -2.50 8.13
N ALA A 33 -4.95 -1.22 7.78
CA ALA A 33 -3.96 -0.21 8.16
C ALA A 33 -4.50 0.65 9.32
N PRO A 34 -3.79 0.76 10.45
CA PRO A 34 -4.10 1.76 11.47
C PRO A 34 -3.66 3.13 10.96
N ILE A 35 -4.61 4.01 10.66
CA ILE A 35 -4.34 5.35 10.13
C ILE A 35 -4.80 6.38 11.15
N THR A 36 -3.91 7.31 11.52
CA THR A 36 -4.22 8.46 12.37
C THR A 36 -4.21 9.73 11.53
N VAL A 37 -5.35 10.42 11.47
CA VAL A 37 -5.46 11.76 10.88
C VAL A 37 -6.12 12.65 11.92
N SER A 38 -5.64 13.89 12.06
CA SER A 38 -6.23 14.89 12.96
C SER A 38 -6.32 16.25 12.24
N PRO A 39 -7.34 17.07 12.54
CA PRO A 39 -8.48 16.82 13.44
C PRO A 39 -9.50 15.81 12.90
N ALA A 40 -10.48 15.45 13.74
CA ALA A 40 -11.62 14.62 13.35
C ALA A 40 -12.53 15.34 12.32
N GLY A 41 -13.30 14.56 11.55
CA GLY A 41 -14.29 15.08 10.59
C GLY A 41 -13.75 15.40 9.20
N LEU A 42 -12.44 15.22 8.97
CA LEU A 42 -11.84 15.40 7.64
C LEU A 42 -12.24 14.26 6.69
N SER A 43 -12.55 14.63 5.44
CA SER A 43 -12.76 13.68 4.36
C SER A 43 -11.41 13.19 3.84
N CYS A 44 -11.14 11.91 4.02
CA CYS A 44 -9.87 11.29 3.69
C CYS A 44 -10.06 10.15 2.71
N GLN A 45 -8.99 9.82 1.99
CA GLN A 45 -8.91 8.63 1.15
C GLN A 45 -7.60 7.91 1.45
N ALA A 46 -7.61 6.58 1.46
CA ALA A 46 -6.41 5.77 1.52
C ALA A 46 -6.33 4.86 0.29
N GLU A 47 -5.14 4.68 -0.24
CA GLU A 47 -4.86 3.74 -1.33
C GLU A 47 -3.66 2.89 -0.94
N LEU A 48 -3.85 1.57 -0.93
CA LEU A 48 -2.75 0.62 -0.83
C LEU A 48 -2.44 0.07 -2.22
N PHE A 49 -1.18 0.03 -2.58
CA PHE A 49 -0.73 -0.54 -3.84
C PHE A 49 0.55 -1.34 -3.71
N LEU A 50 0.72 -2.31 -4.60
CA LEU A 50 1.89 -3.17 -4.71
C LEU A 50 2.60 -2.87 -6.02
N GLY A 51 3.93 -2.78 -5.98
CA GLY A 51 4.72 -2.44 -7.16
C GLY A 51 6.21 -2.68 -6.98
N PRO A 52 6.99 -2.67 -8.08
CA PRO A 52 8.44 -2.71 -8.01
C PRO A 52 9.06 -1.39 -7.53
N ASN A 53 8.28 -0.30 -7.52
CA ASN A 53 8.64 1.01 -7.00
C ASN A 53 7.38 1.82 -6.69
N ASP A 54 7.56 3.02 -6.13
CA ASP A 54 6.50 3.92 -5.69
C ASP A 54 5.74 4.62 -6.84
N ALA A 55 6.24 4.52 -8.07
CA ALA A 55 5.63 5.07 -9.26
C ALA A 55 4.77 4.04 -10.02
N THR A 56 5.08 2.74 -9.90
CA THR A 56 4.46 1.68 -10.72
C THR A 56 3.51 0.85 -9.86
N LYS A 57 2.21 0.98 -10.12
CA LYS A 57 1.16 0.23 -9.41
C LYS A 57 0.78 -1.03 -10.20
N VAL A 58 1.25 -2.18 -9.75
CA VAL A 58 0.91 -3.49 -10.35
C VAL A 58 -0.42 -4.01 -9.81
N ALA A 59 -0.68 -3.81 -8.51
CA ALA A 59 -1.98 -4.04 -7.89
C ALA A 59 -2.34 -2.87 -6.98
N THR A 60 -3.62 -2.55 -6.86
CA THR A 60 -4.11 -1.44 -6.02
C THR A 60 -5.46 -1.77 -5.40
N SER A 61 -5.71 -1.27 -4.20
CA SER A 61 -7.04 -1.28 -3.60
C SER A 61 -8.01 -0.28 -4.24
N GLY A 62 -7.49 0.62 -5.07
CA GLY A 62 -8.12 1.89 -5.39
C GLY A 62 -8.20 2.80 -4.14
N ARG A 63 -8.64 4.04 -4.35
CA ARG A 63 -8.86 4.99 -3.24
C ARG A 63 -10.10 4.60 -2.45
N LYS A 64 -9.93 4.32 -1.17
CA LYS A 64 -11.01 4.05 -0.21
C LYS A 64 -11.25 5.28 0.65
N ALA A 65 -12.47 5.80 0.59
CA ALA A 65 -12.87 6.94 1.40
C ALA A 65 -13.06 6.54 2.87
N PHE A 66 -12.68 7.43 3.77
CA PHE A 66 -12.98 7.32 5.20
C PHE A 66 -13.07 8.72 5.83
N ILE A 67 -13.75 8.82 6.97
CA ILE A 67 -13.79 10.05 7.77
C ILE A 67 -12.77 9.92 8.89
N SER A 68 -11.93 10.93 9.06
CA SER A 68 -10.97 11.02 10.15
C SER A 68 -11.69 11.06 11.51
N THR A 69 -11.25 10.25 12.46
CA THR A 69 -11.74 10.26 13.86
C THR A 69 -10.90 11.16 14.77
N GLY A 70 -9.81 11.75 14.29
CA GLY A 70 -8.85 12.48 15.15
C GLY A 70 -7.90 11.57 15.93
N ALA A 71 -8.08 10.25 15.84
CA ALA A 71 -7.27 9.22 16.48
C ALA A 71 -6.94 8.10 15.48
N ALA A 72 -6.21 7.08 15.93
CA ALA A 72 -5.90 5.90 15.11
C ALA A 72 -7.19 5.11 14.81
N GLN A 73 -7.45 4.84 13.53
CA GLN A 73 -8.57 4.02 13.08
C GLN A 73 -8.14 2.96 12.07
N SER A 74 -8.77 1.80 12.11
CA SER A 74 -8.49 0.72 11.17
C SER A 74 -9.21 0.96 9.83
N VAL A 75 -8.43 1.11 8.75
CA VAL A 75 -8.95 1.24 7.39
C VAL A 75 -8.70 -0.04 6.61
N ARG A 76 -9.76 -0.60 6.02
CA ARG A 76 -9.71 -1.87 5.27
C ARG A 76 -9.49 -1.61 3.79
N LEU A 77 -8.41 -2.16 3.26
CA LEU A 77 -7.92 -1.93 1.90
C LEU A 77 -7.86 -3.28 1.16
N PRO A 78 -8.95 -3.69 0.49
CA PRO A 78 -8.96 -4.92 -0.30
C PRO A 78 -8.09 -4.75 -1.55
N VAL A 79 -7.16 -5.67 -1.77
CA VAL A 79 -6.25 -5.69 -2.93
C VAL A 79 -6.17 -7.11 -3.47
N THR A 80 -6.20 -7.24 -4.80
CA THR A 80 -5.98 -8.52 -5.47
C THR A 80 -4.49 -8.67 -5.77
N MET A 81 -3.89 -9.75 -5.31
CA MET A 81 -2.45 -9.98 -5.50
C MET A 81 -2.09 -10.11 -6.99
N PRO A 82 -0.96 -9.55 -7.43
CA PRO A 82 -0.48 -9.74 -8.79
C PRO A 82 -0.44 -11.23 -9.19
N THR A 83 -0.68 -11.53 -10.48
CA THR A 83 -0.62 -12.91 -10.99
C THR A 83 0.79 -13.30 -11.44
N ALA A 84 1.63 -12.32 -11.77
CA ALA A 84 3.04 -12.55 -12.07
C ALA A 84 3.78 -12.91 -10.78
N GLY A 85 4.31 -14.14 -10.72
CA GLY A 85 5.19 -14.59 -9.65
C GLY A 85 6.67 -14.37 -9.97
N GLY A 86 7.53 -14.75 -9.01
CA GLY A 86 8.98 -14.71 -9.15
C GLY A 86 9.62 -13.36 -8.82
N VAL A 87 8.83 -12.41 -8.31
CA VAL A 87 9.29 -11.08 -7.89
C VAL A 87 8.73 -10.70 -6.52
N ALA A 88 9.51 -9.92 -5.80
CA ALA A 88 9.12 -9.26 -4.57
C ALA A 88 8.39 -7.94 -4.92
N TYR A 89 7.21 -7.72 -4.33
CA TYR A 89 6.45 -6.49 -4.52
C TYR A 89 6.48 -5.65 -3.26
N HIS A 90 7.02 -4.43 -3.36
CA HIS A 90 6.94 -3.45 -2.29
C HIS A 90 5.49 -3.03 -2.03
N VAL A 91 5.14 -2.85 -0.76
CA VAL A 91 3.80 -2.41 -0.34
C VAL A 91 3.83 -0.95 0.03
N TYR A 92 2.94 -0.18 -0.59
CA TYR A 92 2.83 1.26 -0.41
C TYR A 92 1.44 1.66 0.06
N LEU A 93 1.36 2.64 0.95
CA LEU A 93 0.12 3.22 1.45
C LEU A 93 0.18 4.74 1.32
N ASP A 94 -0.71 5.30 0.51
CA ASP A 94 -0.87 6.74 0.36
C ASP A 94 -2.20 7.17 1.00
N VAL A 95 -2.15 8.19 1.86
CA VAL A 95 -3.32 8.81 2.48
C VAL A 95 -3.49 10.22 1.94
N PHE A 96 -4.71 10.55 1.55
CA PHE A 96 -5.10 11.83 1.00
C PHE A 96 -6.10 12.52 1.92
N VAL A 97 -5.96 13.83 2.09
CA VAL A 97 -6.93 14.69 2.76
C VAL A 97 -7.38 15.75 1.76
N ASN A 98 -8.69 15.85 1.51
CA ASN A 98 -9.24 16.76 0.50
C ASN A 98 -8.58 16.64 -0.89
N GLY A 99 -8.20 15.43 -1.29
CA GLY A 99 -7.55 15.14 -2.57
C GLY A 99 -6.04 15.42 -2.64
N MET A 100 -5.45 16.00 -1.59
CA MET A 100 -4.00 16.21 -1.49
C MET A 100 -3.35 15.05 -0.73
N ARG A 101 -2.22 14.54 -1.23
CA ARG A 101 -1.46 13.48 -0.56
C ARG A 101 -0.87 14.05 0.73
N PHE A 102 -1.23 13.44 1.86
CA PHE A 102 -0.92 13.91 3.21
C PHE A 102 0.06 12.99 3.94
N LEU A 103 -0.13 11.67 3.86
CA LEU A 103 0.81 10.68 4.39
C LEU A 103 1.19 9.70 3.29
N VAL A 104 2.44 9.27 3.32
CA VAL A 104 2.98 8.27 2.41
C VAL A 104 3.76 7.28 3.26
N TYR A 105 3.47 5.99 3.13
CA TYR A 105 4.06 4.92 3.90
C TYR A 105 4.53 3.80 2.97
N GLN A 106 5.64 3.15 3.30
CA GLN A 106 6.12 1.95 2.65
C GLN A 106 6.37 0.89 3.73
N ALA A 107 5.82 -0.31 3.55
CA ALA A 107 6.19 -1.42 4.41
C ALA A 107 7.66 -1.79 4.15
N THR A 108 8.38 -2.21 5.18
CA THR A 108 9.75 -2.73 5.00
C THR A 108 9.77 -4.10 4.34
N GLU A 109 8.65 -4.81 4.41
CA GLU A 109 8.48 -6.11 3.80
C GLU A 109 7.98 -6.03 2.37
N ASP A 110 8.33 -7.10 1.67
CA ASP A 110 7.83 -7.35 0.34
C ASP A 110 6.81 -8.48 0.34
N VAL A 111 5.79 -8.32 -0.50
CA VAL A 111 4.91 -9.42 -0.84
C VAL A 111 5.60 -10.27 -1.89
N ILE A 112 5.99 -11.48 -1.48
CA ILE A 112 6.61 -12.46 -2.37
C ILE A 112 5.51 -13.32 -2.99
N ILE A 113 5.46 -13.34 -4.32
CA ILE A 113 4.57 -14.22 -5.09
C ILE A 113 5.43 -15.32 -5.70
N PRO A 114 5.30 -16.60 -5.28
CA PRO A 114 6.09 -17.68 -5.84
C PRO A 114 5.79 -17.91 -7.32
N ALA A 115 6.82 -18.24 -8.11
CA ALA A 115 6.67 -18.77 -9.46
C ALA A 115 7.40 -20.11 -9.57
N GLY A 116 6.87 -21.01 -10.38
CA GLY A 116 7.50 -22.30 -10.69
C GLY A 116 7.01 -22.84 -12.03
N THR A 117 7.91 -23.49 -12.76
CA THR A 117 7.60 -24.25 -13.97
C THR A 117 8.12 -25.68 -13.80
N VAL A 118 7.35 -26.66 -14.22
CA VAL A 118 7.77 -28.07 -14.22
C VAL A 118 8.01 -28.47 -15.68
N GLY A 119 9.23 -28.92 -15.99
CA GLY A 119 9.57 -29.47 -17.30
C GLY A 119 8.92 -30.84 -17.54
N PRO A 120 8.99 -31.41 -18.76
CA PRO A 120 8.44 -32.73 -19.01
C PRO A 120 9.14 -33.78 -18.15
N ILE A 121 8.35 -34.62 -17.47
CA ILE A 121 8.87 -35.82 -16.80
C ILE A 121 9.28 -36.81 -17.90
N THR A 122 10.57 -37.07 -18.02
CA THR A 122 11.11 -38.08 -18.94
C THR A 122 11.38 -39.38 -18.17
N TRP A 123 11.02 -40.50 -18.76
CA TRP A 123 11.28 -41.85 -18.25
C TRP A 123 12.27 -42.54 -19.20
N GLU A 124 13.25 -43.28 -18.67
CA GLU A 124 14.15 -44.14 -19.45
C GLU A 124 13.51 -45.49 -19.80
#